data_AF-A0A5U3IVB9-F1
#
_entry.id   AF-A0A5U3IVB9-F1
#
_cell.length_a   1.000
_cell.length_b   1.000
_cell.length_c   1.000
_cell.angle_alpha   90.00
_cell.angle_beta   90.00
_cell.angle_gamma   90.00
#
_symmetry.space_group_name_H-M   'P 1'
#
loop_
_entity.id
_entity.type
_entity.pdbx_description
1 polymer ?
#
loop_
_entity_poly.entity_id
_entity_poly.type
_entity_poly.pdbx_seq_one_letter_code
_entity_poly.pdbx_strand_id
1 'polypeptide(L)'
;MSPFVGRINDWYRNASSQEFCEVESEPGIKSVRAIYEYYKSLNYPTIIMAASFRNAEQVLALSGCDRLTISPTILQNLSQRTGEVVRKLNPDVQAAYRPLPLSEAEFYWQHNLDAMAVDKLAEGIRLFAQDTEKLQNKMNNELQTLSLSTRLCNCLNLICSIQHQMKVNLWTKNNCRRWLMNWPNISKPLTLSTSSIAC
;
A
#
# COMPACT_ATOMS: atom_id res chain seq x y z
N MET A 1 -8.39 17.87 -6.48
CA MET A 1 -6.91 17.93 -6.61
C MET A 1 -6.26 17.99 -5.24
N SER A 2 -5.00 17.59 -5.12
CA SER A 2 -4.27 17.57 -3.85
C SER A 2 -2.95 18.35 -3.91
N PRO A 3 -2.96 19.69 -3.80
CA PRO A 3 -1.74 20.48 -3.82
C PRO A 3 -0.93 20.25 -2.53
N PHE A 4 0.40 20.18 -2.68
CA PHE A 4 1.31 19.84 -1.58
C PHE A 4 1.90 21.10 -0.95
N VAL A 5 1.59 21.38 0.31
CA VAL A 5 2.07 22.57 1.02
C VAL A 5 3.54 22.42 1.41
N GLY A 6 3.88 21.36 2.15
CA GLY A 6 5.20 21.20 2.74
C GLY A 6 6.30 20.92 1.73
N ARG A 7 6.01 20.21 0.63
CA ARG A 7 7.04 19.96 -0.40
C ARG A 7 7.47 21.25 -1.11
N ILE A 8 6.56 22.19 -1.29
CA ILE A 8 6.87 23.52 -1.82
C ILE A 8 7.80 24.24 -0.85
N ASN A 9 7.45 24.27 0.44
CA ASN A 9 8.26 24.92 1.46
C ASN A 9 9.66 24.31 1.59
N ASP A 10 9.79 22.99 1.54
CA ASP A 10 11.08 22.31 1.59
C ASP A 10 11.99 22.73 0.42
N TRP A 11 11.43 22.88 -0.79
CA TRP A 11 12.21 23.32 -1.95
C TRP A 11 12.80 24.71 -1.72
N TYR A 12 11.96 25.67 -1.30
CA TYR A 12 12.43 27.04 -1.08
C TYR A 12 13.42 27.16 0.07
N ARG A 13 13.19 26.46 1.20
CA ARG A 13 14.15 26.45 2.32
C ARG A 13 15.51 25.93 1.90
N ASN A 14 15.54 24.89 1.06
CA ASN A 14 16.78 24.30 0.55
C ASN A 14 17.46 25.19 -0.51
N ALA A 15 16.68 25.91 -1.32
CA ALA A 15 17.19 26.71 -2.43
C ALA A 15 17.71 28.09 -1.99
N SER A 16 17.07 28.75 -1.03
CA SER A 16 17.38 30.15 -0.67
C SER A 16 17.90 30.35 0.76
N SER A 17 18.04 29.29 1.56
CA SER A 17 18.33 29.37 3.01
C SER A 17 17.42 30.35 3.77
N GLN A 18 16.26 30.66 3.20
CA GLN A 18 15.34 31.64 3.74
C GLN A 18 14.48 31.01 4.82
N GLU A 19 14.49 31.61 6.00
CA GLU A 19 13.53 31.29 7.05
C GLU A 19 12.25 32.12 6.85
N PHE A 20 11.11 31.44 6.86
CA PHE A 20 9.80 32.08 6.82
C PHE A 20 9.34 32.32 8.25
N CYS A 21 9.46 33.56 8.72
CA CYS A 21 9.09 33.93 10.10
C CYS A 21 7.58 33.75 10.38
N GLU A 22 6.75 33.91 9.35
CA GLU A 22 5.29 33.80 9.46
C GLU A 22 4.78 32.68 8.56
N VAL A 23 3.90 31.82 9.10
CA VAL A 23 3.29 30.72 8.34
C VAL A 23 2.54 31.21 7.11
N GLU A 24 1.93 32.39 7.18
CA GLU A 24 1.18 33.00 6.08
C GLU A 24 2.08 33.43 4.92
N SER A 25 3.37 33.63 5.19
CA SER A 25 4.37 34.00 4.19
C SER A 25 4.92 32.80 3.42
N GLU A 26 4.69 31.57 3.92
CA GLU A 26 5.24 30.35 3.34
C GLU A 26 4.72 30.10 1.92
N PRO A 27 5.61 29.73 0.97
CA PRO A 27 5.26 29.61 -0.45
C PRO A 27 4.20 28.52 -0.71
N GLY A 28 4.21 27.44 0.07
CA GLY A 28 3.20 26.38 0.00
C GLY A 28 1.81 26.85 0.42
N ILE A 29 1.72 27.74 1.41
CA ILE A 29 0.45 28.33 1.84
C ILE A 29 -0.08 29.27 0.76
N LYS A 30 0.78 30.17 0.26
CA LYS A 30 0.45 31.09 -0.84
C LYS A 30 -0.05 30.36 -2.09
N SER A 31 0.64 29.27 -2.48
CA SER A 31 0.26 28.45 -3.63
C SER A 31 -1.15 27.87 -3.48
N VAL A 32 -1.46 27.24 -2.33
CA VAL A 32 -2.79 26.66 -2.11
C VAL A 32 -3.87 27.73 -2.04
N ARG A 33 -3.60 28.89 -1.42
CA ARG A 33 -4.56 30.01 -1.40
C ARG A 33 -4.89 30.51 -2.80
N ALA A 34 -3.87 30.76 -3.62
CA ALA A 34 -4.07 31.19 -5.00
C ALA A 34 -4.89 30.18 -5.81
N ILE A 35 -4.62 28.88 -5.65
CA ILE A 35 -5.40 27.80 -6.28
C ILE A 35 -6.85 27.83 -5.77
N TYR A 36 -7.06 27.92 -4.46
CA TYR A 36 -8.39 27.92 -3.87
C TYR A 36 -9.20 29.12 -4.36
N GLU A 37 -8.66 30.33 -4.28
CA GLU A 37 -9.28 31.57 -4.74
C GLU A 37 -9.63 31.53 -6.22
N TYR A 38 -8.70 31.06 -7.08
CA TYR A 38 -8.95 30.88 -8.51
C TYR A 38 -10.10 29.89 -8.77
N TYR A 39 -10.14 28.77 -8.05
CA TYR A 39 -11.18 27.76 -8.23
C TYR A 39 -12.55 28.23 -7.73
N LYS A 40 -12.62 28.92 -6.59
CA LYS A 40 -13.89 29.37 -6.01
C LYS A 40 -14.47 30.58 -6.75
N SER A 41 -13.64 31.55 -7.15
CA SER A 41 -14.10 32.71 -7.94
C SER A 41 -14.65 32.31 -9.31
N LEU A 42 -14.08 31.29 -9.96
CA LEU A 42 -14.53 30.79 -11.26
C LEU A 42 -15.56 29.65 -11.15
N ASN A 43 -16.02 29.36 -9.93
CA ASN A 43 -17.01 28.33 -9.62
C ASN A 43 -16.65 26.96 -10.24
N TYR A 44 -15.39 26.55 -10.14
CA TYR A 44 -14.97 25.20 -10.54
C TYR A 44 -15.40 24.17 -9.48
N PRO A 45 -16.00 23.04 -9.87
CA PRO A 45 -16.51 22.04 -8.94
C PRO A 45 -15.41 21.17 -8.30
N THR A 46 -14.17 21.30 -8.77
CA THR A 46 -13.05 20.49 -8.30
C THR A 46 -12.78 20.74 -6.81
N ILE A 47 -12.88 19.69 -6.01
CA ILE A 47 -12.54 19.72 -4.59
C ILE A 47 -11.04 19.95 -4.42
N ILE A 48 -10.67 20.96 -3.63
CA ILE A 48 -9.30 21.26 -3.25
C ILE A 48 -8.99 20.57 -1.92
N MET A 49 -8.10 19.57 -1.95
CA MET A 49 -7.71 18.78 -0.78
C MET A 49 -6.23 19.01 -0.47
N ALA A 50 -5.90 20.08 0.26
CA ALA A 50 -4.51 20.41 0.55
C ALA A 50 -3.84 19.29 1.37
N ALA A 51 -2.58 18.99 1.06
CA ALA A 51 -1.87 17.83 1.59
C ALA A 51 -0.39 18.13 1.86
N SER A 52 0.32 17.14 2.42
CA SER A 52 1.76 17.19 2.70
C SER A 52 2.17 18.31 3.66
N PHE A 53 1.46 18.49 4.77
CA PHE A 53 1.83 19.46 5.83
C PHE A 53 3.12 19.06 6.56
N ARG A 54 3.84 20.05 7.11
CA ARG A 54 5.01 19.86 8.00
C ARG A 54 4.68 20.12 9.47
N ASN A 55 3.72 21.01 9.74
CA ASN A 55 3.34 21.39 11.10
C ASN A 55 1.84 21.74 11.17
N ALA A 56 1.35 21.97 12.39
CA ALA A 56 -0.06 22.26 12.66
C ALA A 56 -0.46 23.66 12.17
N GLU A 57 0.48 24.60 12.20
CA GLU A 57 0.33 26.00 11.83
C GLU A 57 -0.07 26.12 10.36
N GLN A 58 0.55 25.33 9.47
CA GLN A 58 0.18 25.26 8.06
C GLN A 58 -1.25 24.76 7.84
N VAL A 59 -1.72 23.82 8.67
CA VAL A 59 -3.09 23.31 8.62
C VAL A 59 -4.07 24.42 9.02
N LEU A 60 -3.77 25.12 10.12
CA LEU A 60 -4.61 26.21 10.63
C LEU A 60 -4.67 27.41 9.68
N ALA A 61 -3.57 27.72 8.99
CA ALA A 61 -3.49 28.77 7.97
C ALA A 61 -4.40 28.51 6.75
N LEU A 62 -4.75 27.24 6.48
CA LEU A 62 -5.66 26.83 5.41
C LEU A 62 -7.03 26.38 5.91
N SER A 63 -7.41 26.75 7.14
CA SER A 63 -8.75 26.49 7.68
C SER A 63 -9.83 27.11 6.78
N GLY A 64 -10.80 26.29 6.37
CA GLY A 64 -11.83 26.69 5.39
C GLY A 64 -11.59 26.17 3.97
N CYS A 65 -10.45 25.56 3.69
CA CYS A 65 -10.25 24.73 2.49
C CYS A 65 -11.28 23.59 2.44
N ASP A 66 -11.62 23.07 1.25
CA ASP A 66 -12.67 22.05 1.12
C ASP A 66 -12.34 20.79 1.93
N ARG A 67 -11.09 20.33 1.83
CA ARG A 67 -10.55 19.18 2.57
C ARG A 67 -9.08 19.40 2.89
N LEU A 68 -8.61 18.77 3.96
CA LEU A 68 -7.20 18.76 4.38
C LEU A 68 -6.80 17.31 4.68
N THR A 69 -5.74 16.82 4.04
CA THR A 69 -5.17 15.50 4.34
C THR A 69 -4.00 15.68 5.30
N ILE A 70 -4.22 15.30 6.57
CA ILE A 70 -3.31 15.56 7.69
C ILE A 70 -2.70 14.23 8.17
N SER A 71 -1.39 14.20 8.43
CA SER A 71 -0.73 13.00 8.96
C SER A 71 -1.17 12.74 10.42
N PRO A 72 -1.15 11.47 10.89
CA PRO A 72 -1.53 11.14 12.26
C PRO A 72 -0.77 11.95 13.33
N THR A 73 0.53 12.17 13.11
CA THR A 73 1.38 12.97 14.02
C THR A 73 0.90 14.42 14.13
N ILE A 74 0.61 15.08 13.02
CA ILE A 74 0.12 16.47 13.04
C ILE A 74 -1.30 16.52 13.62
N LEU A 75 -2.13 15.53 13.32
CA LEU A 75 -3.48 15.44 13.85
C LEU A 75 -3.48 15.30 15.39
N GLN A 76 -2.57 14.51 15.95
CA GLN A 76 -2.37 14.40 17.39
C GLN A 76 -1.89 15.72 18.00
N ASN A 77 -0.99 16.44 17.34
CA ASN A 77 -0.55 17.76 17.81
C ASN A 77 -1.70 18.78 17.79
N LEU A 78 -2.60 18.69 16.81
CA LEU A 78 -3.79 19.54 16.73
C LEU A 78 -4.82 19.19 17.80
N SER A 79 -5.03 17.91 18.12
CA SER A 79 -6.02 17.49 19.12
C SER A 79 -5.65 17.88 20.56
N GLN A 80 -4.37 18.12 20.82
CA GLN A 80 -3.86 18.60 22.11
C GLN A 80 -3.95 20.12 22.28
N ARG A 81 -4.22 20.87 21.21
CA ARG A 81 -4.31 22.33 21.27
C ARG A 81 -5.72 22.77 21.64
N THR A 82 -5.80 23.76 22.53
CA THR A 82 -7.04 24.46 22.88
C THR A 82 -7.00 25.88 22.35
N GLY A 83 -8.11 26.37 21.82
CA GLY A 83 -8.23 27.73 21.30
C GLY A 83 -9.24 27.80 20.16
N GLU A 84 -9.51 29.02 19.72
CA GLU A 84 -10.40 29.26 18.60
C GLU A 84 -9.67 29.02 17.26
N VAL A 85 -10.32 28.32 16.33
CA VAL A 85 -9.84 28.17 14.96
C VAL A 85 -10.57 29.18 14.08
N VAL A 86 -9.86 30.25 13.72
CA VAL A 86 -10.38 31.27 12.81
C VAL A 86 -10.28 30.77 11.38
N ARG A 87 -11.43 30.66 10.70
CA ARG A 87 -11.52 30.31 9.28
C ARG A 87 -10.75 31.35 8.42
N LYS A 88 -9.80 30.88 7.62
CA LYS A 88 -8.95 31.72 6.74
C LYS A 88 -9.42 31.74 5.28
N LEU A 89 -10.00 30.66 4.80
CA LEU A 89 -10.45 30.51 3.42
C LEU A 89 -11.97 30.53 3.33
N ASN A 90 -12.50 31.52 2.60
CA ASN A 90 -13.93 31.70 2.36
C ASN A 90 -14.24 31.52 0.88
N PRO A 91 -15.33 30.83 0.53
CA PRO A 91 -15.68 30.56 -0.85
C PRO A 91 -16.42 31.75 -1.49
N ASP A 92 -16.16 33.00 -1.09
CA ASP A 92 -17.02 34.13 -1.48
C ASP A 92 -17.12 34.24 -3.01
N VAL A 93 -18.32 34.00 -3.53
CA VAL A 93 -18.54 33.67 -4.94
C VAL A 93 -18.83 34.96 -5.70
N GLN A 94 -17.79 35.54 -6.29
CA GLN A 94 -17.99 36.43 -7.44
C GLN A 94 -17.80 35.58 -8.69
N ALA A 95 -18.90 35.05 -9.24
CA ALA A 95 -18.85 34.23 -10.44
C ALA A 95 -18.38 35.07 -11.64
N ALA A 96 -17.08 35.03 -11.90
CA ALA A 96 -16.48 35.65 -13.07
C ALA A 96 -16.56 34.73 -14.29
N TYR A 97 -16.31 35.29 -15.47
CA TYR A 97 -16.19 34.53 -16.71
C TYR A 97 -14.96 33.61 -16.65
N ARG A 98 -15.13 32.33 -17.00
CA ARG A 98 -14.03 31.36 -17.03
C ARG A 98 -13.11 31.65 -18.23
N PRO A 99 -11.78 31.70 -18.03
CA PRO A 99 -10.86 31.86 -19.14
C PRO A 99 -10.91 30.64 -20.07
N LEU A 100 -10.38 30.80 -21.28
CA LEU A 100 -10.20 29.69 -22.19
C LEU A 100 -9.24 28.65 -21.57
N PRO A 101 -9.46 27.34 -21.82
CA PRO A 101 -8.53 26.31 -21.40
C PRO A 101 -7.13 26.57 -21.99
N LEU A 102 -6.10 26.31 -21.19
CA LEU A 102 -4.73 26.31 -21.68
C LEU A 102 -4.55 25.22 -22.73
N SER A 103 -3.86 25.55 -23.82
CA SER A 103 -3.29 24.56 -24.73
C SER A 103 -2.15 23.80 -24.06
N GLU A 104 -1.78 22.66 -24.63
CA GLU A 104 -0.65 21.85 -24.16
C GLU A 104 0.67 22.65 -24.15
N ALA A 105 0.94 23.43 -25.19
CA ALA A 105 2.14 24.25 -25.29
C ALA A 105 2.18 25.35 -24.22
N GLU A 106 1.04 26.01 -23.96
CA GLU A 106 0.95 27.02 -22.90
C GLU A 106 1.14 26.41 -21.52
N PHE A 107 0.56 25.22 -21.28
CA PHE A 107 0.76 24.48 -20.04
C PHE A 107 2.24 24.16 -19.81
N TYR A 108 2.92 23.56 -20.80
CA TYR A 108 4.34 23.25 -20.65
C TYR A 108 5.19 24.51 -20.46
N TRP A 109 4.92 25.57 -21.23
CA TRP A 109 5.65 26.82 -21.07
C TRP A 109 5.49 27.39 -19.66
N GLN A 110 4.26 27.56 -19.18
CA GLN A 110 3.98 28.10 -17.84
C GLN A 110 4.54 27.20 -16.74
N HIS A 111 4.41 25.87 -16.87
CA HIS A 111 4.96 24.93 -15.91
C HIS A 111 6.49 25.02 -15.83
N ASN A 112 7.18 25.14 -16.98
CA ASN A 112 8.65 25.22 -17.02
C ASN A 112 9.21 26.58 -16.55
N LEU A 113 8.38 27.62 -16.42
CA LEU A 113 8.79 28.88 -15.81
C LEU A 113 8.92 28.78 -14.27
N ASP A 114 8.27 27.79 -13.65
CA ASP A 114 8.36 27.54 -12.22
C ASP A 114 9.33 26.39 -11.94
N ALA A 115 10.58 26.74 -11.62
CA ALA A 115 11.63 25.78 -11.31
C ALA A 115 11.25 24.83 -10.15
N MET A 116 10.54 25.34 -9.13
CA MET A 116 10.09 24.53 -8.01
C MET A 116 9.08 23.48 -8.45
N ALA A 117 8.10 23.88 -9.27
CA ALA A 117 7.08 22.97 -9.79
C ALA A 117 7.70 21.86 -10.66
N VAL A 118 8.64 22.21 -11.54
CA VAL A 118 9.36 21.24 -12.39
C VAL A 118 10.12 20.23 -11.54
N ASP A 119 10.95 20.72 -10.61
CA ASP A 119 11.79 19.88 -9.77
C ASP A 119 10.95 18.94 -8.90
N LYS A 120 9.94 19.48 -8.22
CA LYS A 120 9.11 18.71 -7.27
C LYS A 120 8.17 17.75 -7.97
N LEU A 121 7.69 18.06 -9.17
CA LEU A 121 6.93 17.10 -9.97
C LEU A 121 7.82 15.91 -10.38
N ALA A 122 8.98 16.20 -10.97
CA ALA A 122 9.89 15.16 -11.45
C ALA A 122 10.46 14.31 -10.29
N GLU A 123 10.86 14.94 -9.18
CA GLU A 123 11.30 14.26 -7.97
C GLU A 123 10.19 13.37 -7.40
N GLY A 124 8.96 13.88 -7.31
CA GLY A 124 7.82 13.13 -6.79
C GLY A 124 7.55 11.83 -7.56
N ILE A 125 7.57 11.90 -8.90
CA ILE A 125 7.40 10.73 -9.77
C ILE A 125 8.52 9.70 -9.53
N ARG A 126 9.78 10.13 -9.46
CA ARG A 126 10.92 9.24 -9.21
C ARG A 126 10.82 8.54 -7.85
N LEU A 127 10.43 9.26 -6.80
CA LEU A 127 10.28 8.69 -5.46
C LEU A 127 9.15 7.64 -5.40
N PHE A 128 8.01 7.91 -6.04
CA PHE A 128 6.93 6.93 -6.11
C PHE A 128 7.32 5.67 -6.90
N ALA A 129 8.09 5.82 -7.98
CA ALA A 129 8.62 4.67 -8.73
C ALA A 129 9.54 3.82 -7.85
N GLN A 130 10.48 4.45 -7.13
CA GLN A 130 11.39 3.75 -6.21
C GLN A 130 10.64 3.02 -5.09
N ASP A 131 9.61 3.64 -4.50
CA ASP A 131 8.83 2.99 -3.44
C ASP A 131 7.98 1.85 -3.99
N THR A 132 7.52 1.95 -5.24
CA THR A 132 6.83 0.84 -5.94
C THR A 132 7.78 -0.34 -6.14
N GLU A 133 9.02 -0.11 -6.59
CA GLU A 133 10.02 -1.16 -6.75
C GLU A 133 10.36 -1.83 -5.41
N LYS A 134 10.55 -1.05 -4.33
CA LYS A 134 10.76 -1.59 -2.98
C LYS A 134 9.61 -2.48 -2.54
N LEU A 135 8.37 -2.06 -2.78
CA LEU A 135 7.18 -2.84 -2.44
C LEU A 135 7.14 -4.15 -3.23
N GLN A 136 7.39 -4.10 -4.54
CA GLN A 136 7.43 -5.29 -5.39
C GLN A 136 8.51 -6.28 -4.93
N ASN A 137 9.71 -5.80 -4.59
CA ASN A 137 10.79 -6.63 -4.07
C ASN A 137 10.39 -7.29 -2.74
N LYS A 138 9.75 -6.55 -1.84
CA LYS A 138 9.26 -7.10 -0.57
C LYS A 138 8.22 -8.20 -0.80
N MET A 139 7.25 -7.97 -1.70
CA MET A 139 6.25 -8.97 -2.06
C MET A 139 6.88 -10.22 -2.67
N ASN A 140 7.84 -10.06 -3.58
CA ASN A 140 8.55 -11.19 -4.18
C ASN A 140 9.31 -12.02 -3.14
N ASN A 141 9.98 -11.36 -2.18
CA ASN A 141 10.66 -12.03 -1.10
C ASN A 141 9.70 -12.83 -0.21
N GLU A 142 8.54 -12.24 0.15
CA GLU A 142 7.49 -12.91 0.93
C GLU A 142 6.91 -14.11 0.17
N LEU A 143 6.64 -13.98 -1.13
CA LEU A 143 6.17 -15.09 -1.96
C LEU A 143 7.20 -16.22 -2.06
N GLN A 144 8.49 -15.90 -2.19
CA GLN A 144 9.56 -16.89 -2.19
C GLN A 144 9.63 -17.63 -0.85
N THR A 145 9.53 -16.92 0.28
CA THR A 145 9.54 -17.55 1.62
C THR A 145 8.36 -18.50 1.81
N LEU A 146 7.17 -18.12 1.34
CA LEU A 146 5.98 -19.00 1.35
C LEU A 146 6.18 -20.26 0.50
N SER A 147 6.82 -20.12 -0.67
CA SER A 147 7.12 -21.26 -1.54
C SER A 147 8.14 -22.23 -0.93
N LEU A 148 9.16 -21.71 -0.24
CA LEU A 148 10.17 -22.48 0.49
C LEU A 148 9.54 -23.24 1.66
N SER A 149 8.69 -22.57 2.44
CA SER A 149 7.94 -23.19 3.54
C SER A 149 7.07 -24.36 3.05
N THR A 150 6.34 -24.16 1.96
CA THR A 150 5.52 -25.22 1.35
C THR A 150 6.38 -26.39 0.86
N ARG A 151 7.52 -26.12 0.22
CA ARG A 151 8.46 -27.17 -0.23
C ARG A 151 9.03 -27.95 0.94
N LEU A 152 9.44 -27.28 2.01
CA LEU A 152 9.96 -27.92 3.23
C LEU A 152 8.91 -28.80 3.91
N CYS A 153 7.66 -28.33 4.02
CA CYS A 153 6.56 -29.11 4.58
C CYS A 153 6.27 -30.37 3.76
N ASN A 154 6.25 -30.25 2.42
CA ASN A 154 6.07 -31.40 1.53
C ASN A 154 7.22 -32.42 1.65
N CYS A 155 8.46 -31.95 1.77
CA CYS A 155 9.61 -32.82 2.01
C CYS A 155 9.52 -33.54 3.37
N LEU A 156 9.12 -32.85 4.44
CA LEU A 156 8.93 -33.45 5.76
C LEU A 156 7.83 -34.52 5.74
N ASN A 157 6.70 -34.25 5.09
CA ASN A 157 5.62 -35.23 4.92
C ASN A 157 6.09 -36.47 4.14
N LEU A 158 6.88 -36.29 3.08
CA LEU A 158 7.44 -37.39 2.30
C LEU A 158 8.41 -38.24 3.14
N ILE A 159 9.31 -37.60 3.89
CA ILE A 159 10.26 -38.29 4.79
C ILE A 159 9.50 -39.10 5.85
N CYS A 160 8.50 -38.49 6.49
CA CYS A 160 7.67 -39.16 7.50
C CYS A 160 6.92 -40.37 6.91
N SER A 161 6.38 -40.22 5.69
CA SER A 161 5.70 -41.30 4.96
C SER A 161 6.64 -42.46 4.63
N ILE A 162 7.87 -42.17 4.18
CA ILE A 162 8.90 -43.20 3.90
C ILE A 162 9.29 -43.93 5.19
N GLN A 163 9.54 -43.19 6.29
CA GLN A 163 9.88 -43.80 7.58
C GLN A 163 8.75 -44.69 8.12
N HIS A 164 7.50 -44.26 7.98
CA HIS A 164 6.33 -45.06 8.33
C HIS A 164 6.26 -46.34 7.49
N GLN A 165 6.41 -46.23 6.16
CA GLN A 165 6.41 -47.39 5.28
C GLN A 165 7.53 -48.38 5.62
N MET A 166 8.73 -47.90 5.97
CA MET A 166 9.82 -48.75 6.43
C MET A 166 9.48 -49.49 7.73
N LYS A 167 8.87 -48.81 8.70
CA LYS A 167 8.41 -49.43 9.96
C LYS A 167 7.32 -50.48 9.71
N VAL A 168 6.35 -50.20 8.85
CA VAL A 168 5.29 -51.15 8.47
C VAL A 168 5.89 -52.38 7.77
N ASN A 169 6.84 -52.18 6.84
CA ASN A 169 7.53 -53.26 6.14
C ASN A 169 8.38 -54.13 7.09
N LEU A 170 9.05 -53.52 8.08
CA LEU A 170 9.77 -54.25 9.13
C LEU A 170 8.81 -55.05 10.02
N TRP A 171 7.68 -54.45 10.42
CA TRP A 171 6.66 -55.11 11.22
C TRP A 171 6.02 -56.30 10.49
N THR A 172 5.66 -56.13 9.20
CA THR A 172 5.14 -57.22 8.37
C THR A 172 6.16 -58.34 8.18
N LYS A 173 7.43 -58.02 7.89
CA LYS A 173 8.50 -59.05 7.82
C LYS A 173 8.65 -59.83 9.12
N ASN A 174 8.61 -59.15 10.28
CA ASN A 174 8.75 -59.80 11.58
C ASN A 174 7.52 -60.62 11.99
N ASN A 175 6.31 -60.17 11.67
CA ASN A 175 5.07 -60.88 12.00
C ASN A 175 4.73 -61.99 11.01
N CYS A 176 4.98 -61.82 9.70
CA CYS A 176 4.85 -62.91 8.73
C CYS A 176 5.81 -64.07 9.05
N ARG A 177 7.03 -63.77 9.51
CA ARG A 177 7.94 -64.81 10.05
C ARG A 177 7.33 -65.54 11.24
N ARG A 178 6.72 -64.81 12.18
CA ARG A 178 6.10 -65.39 13.38
C ARG A 178 4.87 -66.24 13.04
N TRP A 179 4.10 -65.81 12.04
CA TRP A 179 2.92 -66.50 11.54
C TRP A 179 3.29 -67.77 10.74
N LEU A 180 4.31 -67.70 9.88
CA LEU A 180 4.82 -68.88 9.15
C LEU A 180 5.40 -69.96 10.08
N MET A 181 6.02 -69.56 11.20
CA MET A 181 6.58 -70.51 12.17
C MET A 181 5.54 -71.10 13.13
N ASN A 182 4.33 -70.53 13.20
CA ASN A 182 3.23 -71.00 14.07
C ASN A 182 1.99 -71.48 13.28
N TRP A 183 2.12 -71.73 11.98
CA TRP A 183 1.03 -72.20 11.13
C TRP A 183 0.60 -73.63 11.56
N PRO A 184 -0.64 -73.86 12.01
CA PRO A 184 -1.10 -75.21 12.34
C PRO A 184 -1.24 -76.01 11.04
N ASN A 185 -0.66 -77.21 11.00
CA ASN A 185 -0.84 -78.18 9.91
C ASN A 185 -2.32 -78.60 9.80
N ILE A 186 -3.15 -77.80 9.13
CA ILE A 186 -4.50 -78.23 8.74
C ILE A 186 -4.38 -78.88 7.37
N SER A 187 -3.91 -80.11 7.37
CA SER A 187 -3.99 -81.03 6.25
C SER A 187 -5.38 -81.69 6.24
N LYS A 188 -6.34 -81.13 5.48
CA LYS A 188 -7.42 -81.94 4.88
C LYS A 188 -7.84 -81.34 3.53
N PRO A 189 -7.87 -82.13 2.44
CA PRO A 189 -8.39 -81.67 1.16
C PRO A 189 -9.91 -81.60 1.22
N LEU A 190 -10.48 -80.52 0.68
CA LEU A 190 -11.93 -80.36 0.50
C LEU A 190 -12.40 -81.22 -0.67
N THR A 191 -13.17 -82.27 -0.37
CA THR A 191 -13.98 -83.01 -1.35
C THR A 191 -15.25 -82.23 -1.64
N LEU A 192 -15.47 -81.80 -2.88
CA LEU A 192 -16.75 -81.28 -3.36
C LEU A 192 -17.48 -82.40 -4.14
N SER A 193 -18.65 -82.80 -3.62
CA SER A 193 -19.55 -83.75 -4.24
C SER A 193 -20.36 -83.11 -5.36
N THR A 194 -20.42 -83.78 -6.50
CA THR A 194 -21.30 -83.49 -7.63
C THR A 194 -22.76 -83.84 -7.30
N SER A 195 -23.64 -82.85 -7.29
CA SER A 195 -25.07 -83.07 -7.57
C SER A 195 -25.73 -81.79 -8.09
N SER A 196 -26.05 -81.85 -9.38
CA SER A 196 -27.25 -81.32 -10.04
C SER A 196 -27.37 -79.82 -10.36
N ILE A 197 -27.05 -79.56 -11.64
CA ILE A 197 -27.71 -78.67 -12.62
C ILE A 197 -29.19 -78.35 -12.30
N ALA A 198 -29.56 -77.05 -12.35
CA ALA A 198 -30.73 -76.54 -13.10
C ALA A 198 -30.82 -74.99 -13.09
N CYS A 199 -31.02 -74.44 -14.30
CA CYS A 199 -31.31 -73.06 -14.72
C CYS A 199 -30.23 -71.97 -14.57
#